data_AF-A0A5N5KFZ5-F1
#
_entry.id   AF-A0A5N5KFZ5-F1
#
_cell.length_a   1.000
_cell.length_b   1.000
_cell.length_c   1.000
_cell.angle_alpha   90.00
_cell.angle_beta   90.00
_cell.angle_gamma   90.00
#
_symmetry.space_group_name_H-M   'P 1'
#
loop_
_entity.id
_entity.type
_entity.pdbx_description
1 polymer ?
#
loop_
_entity_poly.entity_id
_entity_poly.type
_entity_poly.pdbx_seq_one_letter_code
_entity_poly.pdbx_strand_id
1 'polypeptide(L)'
;MTSRLEKLKHNSKAESDQLKPGDLVGVSKDSYLILDTMPSEYDSCSTLKLAGPQLVQMFIGGGAKLVRDAFLLAKEKSPCIIFIDEIDAIGTKRFDSEVSGDREVQRTMLELLNQLDGFSSDDRIKVIAATNRADILDPALMRSGRLDRKIEFPHPSEEARARILQIHSRKMNVHPDVNFEELARSTDDFNGAQLKAVCVEAGMLALRRDATEVNHEDFNEGSLHQHTSSVTAVTFFTPPSLSFPRNLLSASADGSVCIFDTDPFVHLKTVLVHKKAVNDLSVHQSGKLALTVGRDECLAMLNLVRGRRSFYCRLGKEASLVKFDLGGERFFMVTEEKVGVHEAEDAKLVTEFECQKRVLSAAPGEVSFLLLS
;
A
#
# COMPACT_ATOMS: atom_id res chain seq x y z
N MET A 1 24.33 -43.90 5.25
CA MET A 1 23.34 -43.43 4.27
C MET A 1 21.90 -43.45 4.80
N THR A 2 21.66 -43.88 6.04
CA THR A 2 20.30 -43.93 6.66
C THR A 2 20.13 -43.02 7.89
N SER A 3 21.17 -42.36 8.42
CA SER A 3 21.04 -41.56 9.66
C SER A 3 20.92 -40.04 9.46
N ARG A 4 20.94 -39.54 8.21
CA ARG A 4 20.76 -38.10 7.90
C ARG A 4 19.33 -37.73 7.52
N LEU A 5 18.49 -38.70 7.17
CA LEU A 5 17.10 -38.52 6.75
C LEU A 5 16.12 -38.31 7.92
N GLU A 6 16.49 -38.65 9.16
CA GLU A 6 15.62 -38.42 10.33
C GLU A 6 15.71 -36.99 10.89
N LYS A 7 16.80 -36.25 10.64
CA LYS A 7 17.00 -34.91 11.23
C LYS A 7 16.17 -33.80 10.58
N LEU A 8 15.61 -34.02 9.40
CA LEU A 8 14.82 -33.01 8.67
C LEU A 8 13.31 -33.12 8.87
N LYS A 9 12.83 -34.15 9.60
CA LYS A 9 11.40 -34.28 9.94
C LYS A 9 10.94 -33.33 11.05
N HIS A 10 11.84 -32.57 11.70
CA HIS A 10 11.52 -31.84 12.95
C HIS A 10 11.90 -30.36 13.03
N ASN A 11 12.42 -29.71 11.97
CA ASN A 11 12.71 -28.27 12.02
C ASN A 11 11.78 -27.46 11.10
N SER A 12 10.70 -26.94 11.70
CA SER A 12 9.74 -26.00 11.12
C SER A 12 10.24 -24.54 11.13
N LYS A 13 11.54 -24.30 11.03
CA LYS A 13 12.14 -22.98 10.85
C LYS A 13 13.34 -23.12 9.90
N ALA A 14 13.21 -22.60 8.69
CA ALA A 14 14.38 -22.34 7.88
C ALA A 14 15.16 -21.18 8.53
N GLU A 15 16.42 -21.39 8.88
CA GLU A 15 17.29 -20.33 9.39
C GLU A 15 17.63 -19.36 8.25
N SER A 16 17.46 -18.07 8.51
CA SER A 16 17.53 -16.95 7.55
C SER A 16 18.88 -16.78 6.83
N ASP A 17 19.92 -17.45 7.30
CA ASP A 17 21.31 -17.16 6.92
C ASP A 17 21.78 -17.93 5.66
N GLN A 18 20.88 -18.65 5.00
CA GLN A 18 21.19 -19.48 3.82
C GLN A 18 20.59 -18.97 2.51
N LEU A 19 19.89 -17.83 2.51
CA LEU A 19 19.26 -17.27 1.30
C LEU A 19 20.25 -16.42 0.48
N LYS A 20 20.42 -16.72 -0.82
CA LYS A 20 21.20 -15.89 -1.75
C LYS A 20 20.29 -14.93 -2.54
N PRO A 21 20.82 -13.80 -3.04
CA PRO A 21 20.07 -12.91 -3.93
C PRO A 21 19.70 -13.65 -5.24
N GLY A 22 18.43 -14.03 -5.37
CA GLY A 22 17.91 -14.82 -6.49
C GLY A 22 16.90 -15.90 -6.06
N ASP A 23 16.96 -16.36 -4.81
CA ASP A 23 16.26 -17.55 -4.31
C ASP A 23 14.79 -17.29 -3.89
N LEU A 24 14.05 -16.47 -4.66
CA LEU A 24 12.69 -15.93 -4.40
C LEU A 24 12.68 -14.62 -3.60
N VAL A 25 12.81 -13.51 -4.32
CA VAL A 25 12.42 -12.18 -3.84
C VAL A 25 11.04 -11.84 -4.41
N GLY A 26 9.99 -12.32 -3.77
CA GLY A 26 8.65 -11.79 -3.93
C GLY A 26 8.43 -10.70 -2.90
N VAL A 27 8.46 -9.43 -3.32
CA VAL A 27 8.02 -8.32 -2.47
C VAL A 27 6.58 -8.01 -2.85
N SER A 28 5.64 -8.72 -2.23
CA SER A 28 4.24 -8.30 -2.19
C SER A 28 3.94 -7.83 -0.77
N LYS A 29 3.18 -6.73 -0.68
CA LYS A 29 2.62 -6.22 0.58
C LYS A 29 1.71 -7.32 1.13
N ASP A 30 2.09 -7.89 2.27
CA ASP A 30 1.28 -8.82 3.07
C ASP A 30 1.01 -10.22 2.48
N SER A 31 1.95 -10.80 1.72
CA SER A 31 1.73 -12.10 1.05
C SER A 31 2.24 -13.33 1.81
N TYR A 32 1.37 -14.32 1.95
CA TYR A 32 1.69 -15.72 2.28
C TYR A 32 2.32 -16.43 1.06
N LEU A 33 3.35 -17.27 1.26
CA LEU A 33 3.94 -18.14 0.23
C LEU A 33 3.61 -19.60 0.59
N ILE A 34 2.93 -20.33 -0.27
CA ILE A 34 2.62 -21.74 -0.01
C ILE A 34 3.68 -22.56 -0.77
N LEU A 35 4.64 -23.18 -0.07
CA LEU A 35 5.75 -23.95 -0.67
C LEU A 35 5.71 -25.44 -0.30
N ASP A 36 5.74 -26.33 -1.30
CA ASP A 36 5.92 -27.79 -1.12
C ASP A 36 7.41 -28.23 -0.99
N THR A 37 8.33 -27.35 -0.55
CA THR A 37 9.80 -27.57 -0.45
C THR A 37 10.55 -27.79 -1.77
N MET A 38 11.73 -27.17 -1.94
CA MET A 38 12.64 -27.44 -3.05
C MET A 38 14.04 -27.84 -2.57
N PRO A 39 14.54 -29.03 -2.95
CA PRO A 39 15.95 -29.41 -2.85
C PRO A 39 16.86 -28.57 -3.75
N SER A 40 18.16 -28.59 -3.45
CA SER A 40 19.24 -27.94 -4.23
C SER A 40 19.39 -28.43 -5.68
N GLU A 41 18.66 -29.47 -6.07
CA GLU A 41 18.62 -30.01 -7.44
C GLU A 41 17.76 -29.17 -8.40
N TYR A 42 16.98 -28.20 -7.88
CA TYR A 42 16.05 -27.38 -8.66
C TYR A 42 16.57 -25.98 -9.05
N ASP A 43 17.84 -25.66 -8.78
CA ASP A 43 18.46 -24.37 -9.11
C ASP A 43 18.55 -24.12 -10.64
N SER A 44 18.47 -25.18 -11.45
CA SER A 44 18.47 -25.16 -12.94
C SER A 44 17.12 -25.49 -13.57
N CYS A 45 16.03 -25.40 -12.80
CA CYS A 45 14.68 -25.77 -13.23
C CYS A 45 13.99 -24.66 -14.04
N SER A 46 13.18 -25.02 -15.04
CA SER A 46 12.37 -24.01 -15.76
C SER A 46 11.29 -23.44 -14.85
N THR A 47 11.14 -22.13 -14.81
CA THR A 47 10.07 -21.47 -14.03
C THR A 47 9.01 -20.89 -14.95
N LEU A 48 7.74 -21.25 -14.72
CA LEU A 48 6.57 -20.65 -15.37
C LEU A 48 5.83 -19.78 -14.37
N LYS A 49 5.69 -18.49 -14.68
CA LYS A 49 4.93 -17.54 -13.84
C LYS A 49 3.54 -17.32 -14.42
N LEU A 50 2.53 -17.45 -13.57
CA LEU A 50 1.13 -17.10 -13.83
C LEU A 50 0.70 -16.06 -12.80
N ALA A 51 0.06 -14.98 -13.25
CA ALA A 51 -0.59 -14.04 -12.34
C ALA A 51 -2.09 -14.34 -12.28
N GLY A 52 -2.64 -14.49 -11.08
CA GLY A 52 -4.06 -14.76 -10.83
C GLY A 52 -4.99 -13.82 -11.58
N PRO A 53 -4.77 -12.49 -11.60
CA PRO A 53 -5.59 -11.56 -12.38
C PRO A 53 -5.59 -11.83 -13.88
N GLN A 54 -4.52 -12.41 -14.45
CA GLN A 54 -4.48 -12.75 -15.87
C GLN A 54 -5.38 -13.95 -16.21
N LEU A 55 -5.71 -14.77 -15.21
CA LEU A 55 -6.61 -15.91 -15.37
C LEU A 55 -8.08 -15.49 -15.36
N VAL A 56 -8.39 -14.26 -14.95
CA VAL A 56 -9.74 -13.68 -15.03
C VAL A 56 -9.98 -13.15 -16.44
N GLN A 57 -10.79 -13.86 -17.22
CA GLN A 57 -11.08 -13.54 -18.63
C GLN A 57 -12.57 -13.27 -18.85
N MET A 58 -12.89 -12.36 -19.78
CA MET A 58 -14.28 -12.08 -20.17
C MET A 58 -14.84 -13.14 -21.13
N PHE A 59 -13.96 -13.83 -21.85
CA PHE A 59 -14.34 -14.88 -22.80
C PHE A 59 -14.51 -16.22 -22.09
N ILE A 60 -15.63 -16.88 -22.38
CA ILE A 60 -15.98 -18.17 -21.78
C ILE A 60 -14.89 -19.22 -22.09
N GLY A 61 -14.35 -19.84 -21.05
CA GLY A 61 -13.31 -20.87 -21.12
C GLY A 61 -11.89 -20.35 -21.38
N GLY A 62 -11.68 -19.03 -21.46
CA GLY A 62 -10.38 -18.43 -21.69
C GLY A 62 -9.40 -18.71 -20.54
N GLY A 63 -9.85 -18.51 -19.30
CA GLY A 63 -9.03 -18.77 -18.12
C GLY A 63 -8.68 -20.25 -17.96
N ALA A 64 -9.68 -21.13 -18.12
CA ALA A 64 -9.47 -22.58 -18.07
C ALA A 64 -8.50 -23.08 -19.17
N LYS A 65 -8.51 -22.49 -20.37
CA LYS A 65 -7.54 -22.84 -21.41
C LYS A 65 -6.12 -22.44 -21.01
N LEU A 66 -5.92 -21.23 -20.50
CA LEU A 66 -4.61 -20.76 -20.05
C LEU A 66 -4.01 -21.67 -18.97
N VAL A 67 -4.84 -22.11 -18.02
CA VAL A 67 -4.42 -23.08 -16.99
C VAL A 67 -3.92 -24.37 -17.64
N ARG A 68 -4.70 -24.98 -18.55
CA ARG A 68 -4.27 -26.20 -19.25
C ARG A 68 -2.98 -26.02 -20.04
N ASP A 69 -2.88 -24.94 -20.80
CA ASP A 69 -1.71 -24.65 -21.63
C ASP A 69 -0.45 -24.46 -20.76
N ALA A 70 -0.57 -23.82 -19.59
CA ALA A 70 0.53 -23.64 -18.66
C ALA A 70 1.02 -24.97 -18.06
N PHE A 71 0.10 -25.86 -17.66
CA PHE A 71 0.46 -27.17 -17.13
C PHE A 71 1.01 -28.11 -18.21
N LEU A 72 0.54 -28.02 -19.46
CA LEU A 72 1.14 -28.72 -20.59
C LEU A 72 2.57 -28.25 -20.85
N LEU A 73 2.80 -26.94 -20.87
CA LEU A 73 4.12 -26.36 -21.03
C LEU A 73 5.07 -26.76 -19.89
N ALA A 74 4.56 -26.86 -18.66
CA ALA A 74 5.35 -27.33 -17.52
C ALA A 74 5.78 -28.79 -17.67
N LYS A 75 4.92 -29.64 -18.24
CA LYS A 75 5.25 -31.04 -18.56
C LYS A 75 6.32 -31.13 -19.64
N GLU A 76 6.22 -30.33 -20.69
CA GLU A 76 7.24 -30.27 -21.76
C GLU A 76 8.59 -29.79 -21.23
N LYS A 77 8.58 -28.88 -20.26
CA LYS A 77 9.78 -28.28 -19.65
C LYS A 77 10.23 -28.97 -18.35
N SER A 78 9.73 -30.16 -18.05
CA SER A 78 10.05 -30.89 -16.82
C SER A 78 11.57 -31.17 -16.70
N PRO A 79 12.22 -30.93 -15.53
CA PRO A 79 11.64 -30.43 -14.28
C PRO A 79 11.24 -28.95 -14.36
N CYS A 80 10.06 -28.62 -13.81
CA CYS A 80 9.49 -27.27 -13.91
C CYS A 80 8.81 -26.82 -12.60
N ILE A 81 8.87 -25.52 -12.30
CA ILE A 81 8.11 -24.89 -11.22
C ILE A 81 7.07 -23.97 -11.82
N ILE A 82 5.81 -24.13 -11.41
CA ILE A 82 4.74 -23.19 -11.71
C ILE A 82 4.55 -22.28 -10.51
N PHE A 83 4.75 -20.98 -10.70
CA PHE A 83 4.52 -19.95 -9.69
C PHE A 83 3.23 -19.19 -10.02
N ILE A 84 2.23 -19.27 -9.14
CA ILE A 84 0.93 -18.59 -9.26
C ILE A 84 0.91 -17.44 -8.25
N ASP A 85 0.97 -16.21 -8.73
CA ASP A 85 0.87 -14.99 -7.92
C ASP A 85 -0.59 -14.58 -7.74
N GLU A 86 -0.97 -13.96 -6.62
CA GLU A 86 -2.33 -13.46 -6.36
C GLU A 86 -3.45 -14.48 -6.67
N ILE A 87 -3.30 -15.73 -6.20
CA ILE A 87 -4.27 -16.80 -6.48
C ILE A 87 -5.68 -16.49 -5.96
N ASP A 88 -5.82 -15.57 -5.00
CA ASP A 88 -7.10 -15.07 -4.51
C ASP A 88 -7.93 -14.35 -5.59
N ALA A 89 -7.33 -13.93 -6.70
CA ALA A 89 -8.08 -13.42 -7.85
C ALA A 89 -9.03 -14.45 -8.47
N ILE A 90 -8.68 -15.75 -8.40
CA ILE A 90 -9.50 -16.85 -8.92
C ILE A 90 -9.95 -17.86 -7.86
N GLY A 91 -9.36 -17.81 -6.67
CA GLY A 91 -9.51 -18.81 -5.63
C GLY A 91 -10.50 -18.44 -4.53
N THR A 92 -11.36 -17.43 -4.70
CA THR A 92 -12.28 -16.98 -3.63
C THR A 92 -13.39 -17.97 -3.34
N LYS A 93 -13.81 -18.07 -2.07
CA LYS A 93 -14.99 -18.81 -1.64
C LYS A 93 -16.23 -18.40 -2.45
N ARG A 94 -17.06 -19.40 -2.75
CA ARG A 94 -18.32 -19.25 -3.48
C ARG A 94 -19.21 -18.21 -2.79
N PHE A 95 -19.48 -17.12 -3.47
CA PHE A 95 -20.63 -16.28 -3.18
C PHE A 95 -21.73 -16.60 -4.19
N ASP A 96 -22.97 -16.63 -3.72
CA ASP A 96 -24.17 -16.97 -4.49
C ASP A 96 -24.59 -15.76 -5.36
N SER A 97 -23.66 -15.24 -6.15
CA SER A 97 -23.87 -14.09 -7.03
C SER A 97 -24.24 -14.55 -8.45
N GLU A 98 -25.33 -14.00 -8.99
CA GLU A 98 -25.87 -14.34 -10.32
C GLU A 98 -25.09 -13.73 -11.50
N VAL A 99 -23.94 -13.09 -11.24
CA VAL A 99 -23.18 -12.36 -12.25
C VAL A 99 -22.35 -13.32 -13.12
N SER A 100 -22.46 -13.19 -14.45
CA SER A 100 -21.80 -14.06 -15.43
C SER A 100 -20.26 -14.16 -15.26
N GLY A 101 -19.60 -13.09 -14.79
CA GLY A 101 -18.14 -13.07 -14.57
C GLY A 101 -17.67 -14.06 -13.50
N ASP A 102 -18.44 -14.21 -12.43
CA ASP A 102 -18.09 -15.10 -11.31
C ASP A 102 -18.13 -16.57 -11.74
N ARG A 103 -19.00 -16.91 -12.71
CA ARG A 103 -19.07 -18.27 -13.27
C ARG A 103 -17.81 -18.66 -14.06
N GLU A 104 -17.20 -17.72 -14.78
CA GLU A 104 -15.95 -18.00 -15.53
C GLU A 104 -14.75 -18.15 -14.60
N VAL A 105 -14.67 -17.30 -13.55
CA VAL A 105 -13.67 -17.42 -12.50
C VAL A 105 -13.78 -18.78 -11.80
N GLN A 106 -15.00 -19.19 -11.45
CA GLN A 106 -15.26 -20.50 -10.87
C GLN A 106 -14.84 -21.66 -11.80
N ARG A 107 -15.11 -21.54 -13.10
CA ARG A 107 -14.70 -22.56 -14.08
C ARG A 107 -13.19 -22.68 -14.17
N THR A 108 -12.49 -21.54 -14.15
CA THR A 108 -11.02 -21.48 -14.16
C THR A 108 -10.43 -22.09 -12.89
N MET A 109 -11.02 -21.81 -11.72
CA MET A 109 -10.66 -22.44 -10.45
C MET A 109 -10.84 -23.96 -10.49
N LEU A 110 -11.97 -24.45 -11.00
CA LEU A 110 -12.23 -25.89 -11.10
C LEU A 110 -11.23 -26.60 -12.02
N GLU A 111 -10.86 -25.97 -13.14
CA GLU A 111 -9.80 -26.49 -14.00
C GLU A 111 -8.45 -26.53 -13.28
N LEU A 112 -8.09 -25.49 -12.53
CA LEU A 112 -6.87 -25.49 -11.71
C LEU A 112 -6.87 -26.65 -10.70
N LEU A 113 -8.00 -26.89 -10.01
CA LEU A 113 -8.14 -28.03 -9.10
C LEU A 113 -7.97 -29.37 -9.81
N ASN A 114 -8.56 -29.53 -10.99
CA ASN A 114 -8.42 -30.75 -11.79
C ASN A 114 -6.97 -30.98 -12.23
N GLN A 115 -6.26 -29.91 -12.63
CA GLN A 115 -4.84 -30.01 -12.95
C GLN A 115 -4.05 -30.44 -11.71
N LEU A 116 -4.24 -29.78 -10.56
CA LEU A 116 -3.55 -30.11 -9.30
C LEU A 116 -3.77 -31.56 -8.86
N ASP A 117 -5.00 -32.08 -8.92
CA ASP A 117 -5.32 -33.47 -8.56
C ASP A 117 -4.63 -34.49 -9.49
N GLY A 118 -4.48 -34.13 -10.77
CA GLY A 118 -3.89 -34.97 -11.82
C GLY A 118 -2.38 -35.19 -11.71
N PHE A 119 -1.67 -34.49 -10.81
CA PHE A 119 -0.20 -34.54 -10.67
C PHE A 119 0.33 -35.48 -9.60
N SER A 120 -0.52 -36.22 -8.90
CA SER A 120 -0.16 -37.05 -7.74
C SER A 120 0.87 -38.18 -7.99
N SER A 121 1.56 -38.19 -9.14
CA SER A 121 2.64 -39.14 -9.48
C SER A 121 3.86 -38.59 -10.25
N ASP A 122 3.95 -37.30 -10.61
CA ASP A 122 5.17 -36.74 -11.27
C ASP A 122 5.89 -35.75 -10.36
N ASP A 123 6.86 -36.25 -9.59
CA ASP A 123 7.63 -35.51 -8.59
C ASP A 123 8.44 -34.32 -9.16
N ARG A 124 8.54 -34.21 -10.49
CA ARG A 124 9.38 -33.24 -11.20
C ARG A 124 8.72 -31.88 -11.48
N ILE A 125 7.40 -31.77 -11.26
CA ILE A 125 6.67 -30.52 -11.43
C ILE A 125 6.17 -30.04 -10.07
N LYS A 126 6.57 -28.84 -9.67
CA LYS A 126 6.18 -28.23 -8.39
C LYS A 126 5.33 -27.00 -8.62
N VAL A 127 4.31 -26.80 -7.78
CA VAL A 127 3.45 -25.61 -7.83
C VAL A 127 3.66 -24.80 -6.57
N ILE A 128 3.90 -23.50 -6.73
CA ILE A 128 4.00 -22.50 -5.68
C ILE A 128 2.87 -21.49 -5.91
N ALA A 129 2.11 -21.18 -4.87
CA ALA A 129 1.06 -20.17 -4.93
C ALA A 129 1.28 -19.09 -3.87
N ALA A 130 1.03 -17.84 -4.23
CA ALA A 130 1.08 -16.67 -3.36
C ALA A 130 -0.29 -16.00 -3.25
N THR A 131 -0.62 -15.51 -2.05
CA THR A 131 -1.86 -14.76 -1.80
C THR A 131 -1.66 -13.76 -0.67
N ASN A 132 -2.38 -12.64 -0.74
CA ASN A 132 -2.49 -11.68 0.37
C ASN A 132 -3.73 -11.94 1.24
N ARG A 133 -4.64 -12.83 0.82
CA ARG A 133 -5.96 -13.02 1.44
C ARG A 133 -6.28 -14.52 1.61
N ALA A 134 -5.52 -15.19 2.47
CA ALA A 134 -5.73 -16.61 2.75
C ALA A 134 -7.09 -16.93 3.40
N ASP A 135 -7.73 -15.95 4.04
CA ASP A 135 -9.03 -16.05 4.71
C ASP A 135 -10.20 -16.28 3.75
N ILE A 136 -10.12 -15.71 2.54
CA ILE A 136 -11.17 -15.82 1.52
C ILE A 136 -10.97 -16.99 0.56
N LEU A 137 -9.84 -17.70 0.63
CA LEU A 137 -9.56 -18.80 -0.30
C LEU A 137 -10.52 -19.98 -0.12
N ASP A 138 -10.91 -20.59 -1.23
CA ASP A 138 -11.73 -21.81 -1.25
C ASP A 138 -10.97 -22.94 -0.52
N PRO A 139 -11.55 -23.53 0.54
CA PRO A 139 -10.93 -24.64 1.27
C PRO A 139 -10.56 -25.83 0.39
N ALA A 140 -11.18 -25.98 -0.79
CA ALA A 140 -10.85 -27.01 -1.76
C ALA A 140 -9.40 -26.91 -2.26
N LEU A 141 -8.84 -25.70 -2.44
CA LEU A 141 -7.44 -25.52 -2.85
C LEU A 141 -6.47 -26.04 -1.77
N MET A 142 -6.88 -25.94 -0.51
CA MET A 142 -6.06 -26.23 0.68
C MET A 142 -6.21 -27.67 1.20
N ARG A 143 -6.84 -28.57 0.43
CA ARG A 143 -6.96 -29.99 0.78
C ARG A 143 -5.67 -30.75 0.46
N SER A 144 -5.44 -31.83 1.19
CA SER A 144 -4.30 -32.73 0.95
C SER A 144 -4.30 -33.28 -0.47
N GLY A 145 -3.14 -33.30 -1.12
CA GLY A 145 -2.95 -33.65 -2.53
C GLY A 145 -2.99 -32.46 -3.49
N ARG A 146 -3.06 -31.22 -2.97
CA ARG A 146 -3.08 -29.97 -3.76
C ARG A 146 -2.04 -29.01 -3.19
N LEU A 147 -2.49 -27.99 -2.42
CA LEU A 147 -1.62 -27.05 -1.72
C LEU A 147 -1.42 -27.51 -0.27
N ASP A 148 -0.51 -28.48 -0.10
CA ASP A 148 -0.34 -29.20 1.17
C ASP A 148 0.41 -28.41 2.23
N ARG A 149 1.36 -27.56 1.81
CA ARG A 149 2.28 -26.86 2.69
C ARG A 149 2.01 -25.36 2.73
N LYS A 150 1.67 -24.86 3.92
CA LYS A 150 1.35 -23.44 4.13
C LYS A 150 2.52 -22.78 4.82
N ILE A 151 3.07 -21.72 4.22
CA ILE A 151 4.09 -20.89 4.87
C ILE A 151 3.55 -19.47 4.98
N GLU A 152 3.47 -19.02 6.23
CA GLU A 152 3.07 -17.66 6.56
C GLU A 152 4.30 -16.77 6.63
N PHE A 153 4.18 -15.58 6.06
CA PHE A 153 5.22 -14.55 6.09
C PHE A 153 4.72 -13.47 7.04
N PRO A 154 5.12 -13.52 8.31
CA PRO A 154 4.76 -12.47 9.25
C PRO A 154 5.47 -11.16 8.87
N HIS A 155 5.01 -10.06 9.46
CA HIS A 155 5.77 -8.82 9.45
C HIS A 155 7.19 -9.06 10.02
N PRO A 156 8.21 -8.40 9.45
CA PRO A 156 9.58 -8.60 9.89
C PRO A 156 9.76 -8.17 11.35
N SER A 157 10.46 -8.99 12.13
CA SER A 157 10.93 -8.63 13.46
C SER A 157 11.90 -7.44 13.39
N GLU A 158 12.11 -6.74 14.51
CA GLU A 158 13.08 -5.63 14.61
C GLU A 158 14.46 -6.01 14.01
N GLU A 159 15.01 -7.17 14.41
CA GLU A 159 16.27 -7.68 13.85
C GLU A 159 16.21 -7.92 12.33
N ALA A 160 15.08 -8.42 11.83
CA ALA A 160 14.89 -8.61 10.39
C ALA A 160 14.78 -7.27 9.65
N ARG A 161 14.13 -6.26 10.24
CA ARG A 161 14.05 -4.91 9.67
C ARG A 161 15.42 -4.27 9.55
N ALA A 162 16.25 -4.36 10.58
CA ALA A 162 17.63 -3.88 10.55
C ALA A 162 18.41 -4.52 9.39
N ARG A 163 18.29 -5.85 9.23
CA ARG A 163 18.92 -6.59 8.13
C ARG A 163 18.40 -6.17 6.75
N ILE A 164 17.09 -5.96 6.61
CA ILE A 164 16.47 -5.50 5.36
C ILE A 164 16.99 -4.10 4.97
N LEU A 165 17.02 -3.16 5.93
CA LEU A 165 17.59 -1.82 5.72
C LEU A 165 19.06 -1.90 5.30
N GLN A 166 19.84 -2.78 5.94
CA GLN A 166 21.23 -3.01 5.57
C GLN A 166 21.36 -3.56 4.14
N ILE A 167 20.54 -4.53 3.74
CA ILE A 167 20.57 -5.10 2.38
C ILE A 167 20.25 -4.03 1.34
N HIS A 168 19.23 -3.20 1.57
CA HIS A 168 18.84 -2.15 0.62
C HIS A 168 19.85 -1.00 0.55
N SER A 169 20.58 -0.74 1.63
CA SER A 169 21.59 0.31 1.69
C SER A 169 22.98 -0.15 1.22
N ARG A 170 23.24 -1.45 1.00
CA ARG A 170 24.55 -1.98 0.50
C ARG A 170 25.04 -1.34 -0.81
N LYS A 171 24.14 -0.85 -1.65
CA LYS A 171 24.50 -0.19 -2.93
C LYS A 171 24.70 1.32 -2.80
N MET A 172 24.44 1.89 -1.63
CA MET A 172 24.56 3.31 -1.34
C MET A 172 25.88 3.57 -0.61
N ASN A 173 26.40 4.80 -0.73
CA ASN A 173 27.54 5.24 0.07
C ASN A 173 27.00 5.69 1.43
N VAL A 174 27.06 4.83 2.44
CA VAL A 174 26.50 5.09 3.78
C VAL A 174 27.61 5.40 4.77
N HIS A 175 27.41 6.43 5.59
CA HIS A 175 28.36 6.80 6.63
C HIS A 175 28.51 5.67 7.68
N PRO A 176 29.72 5.37 8.19
CA PRO A 176 29.93 4.30 9.17
C PRO A 176 29.12 4.43 10.47
N ASP A 177 28.73 5.64 10.84
CA ASP A 177 27.97 5.91 12.06
C ASP A 177 26.48 5.56 11.95
N VAL A 178 26.00 5.09 10.79
CA VAL A 178 24.59 4.69 10.63
C VAL A 178 24.29 3.42 11.41
N ASN A 179 23.48 3.57 12.46
CA ASN A 179 22.98 2.46 13.27
C ASN A 179 21.65 1.89 12.74
N PHE A 180 21.69 0.77 12.01
CA PHE A 180 20.48 0.11 11.50
C PHE A 180 19.60 -0.52 12.57
N GLU A 181 20.15 -0.86 13.75
CA GLU A 181 19.34 -1.40 14.86
C GLU A 181 18.45 -0.31 15.45
N GLU A 182 18.96 0.91 15.56
CA GLU A 182 18.18 2.07 15.99
C GLU A 182 17.09 2.42 14.98
N LEU A 183 17.42 2.43 13.68
CA LEU A 183 16.44 2.64 12.61
C LEU A 183 15.33 1.56 12.62
N ALA A 184 15.69 0.31 12.92
CA ALA A 184 14.71 -0.76 12.99
C ALA A 184 13.68 -0.59 14.12
N ARG A 185 14.06 0.07 15.22
CA ARG A 185 13.17 0.44 16.33
C ARG A 185 12.23 1.59 15.97
N SER A 186 12.62 2.49 15.06
CA SER A 186 11.77 3.58 14.60
C SER A 186 10.82 3.19 13.46
N THR A 187 11.05 2.03 12.83
CA THR A 187 10.23 1.49 11.74
C THR A 187 9.29 0.35 12.18
N ASP A 188 8.59 0.52 13.31
CA ASP A 188 7.65 -0.50 13.79
C ASP A 188 6.55 -0.80 12.75
N ASP A 189 6.21 -2.08 12.62
CA ASP A 189 5.26 -2.63 11.63
C ASP A 189 5.60 -2.37 10.15
N PHE A 190 6.81 -1.92 9.82
CA PHE A 190 7.19 -1.73 8.41
C PHE A 190 7.46 -3.08 7.73
N ASN A 191 6.85 -3.29 6.57
CA ASN A 191 7.18 -4.39 5.69
C ASN A 191 8.43 -4.08 4.83
N GLY A 192 8.96 -5.10 4.15
CA GLY A 192 10.20 -4.95 3.37
C GLY A 192 10.13 -3.89 2.26
N ALA A 193 8.95 -3.68 1.67
CA ALA A 193 8.76 -2.63 0.66
C ALA A 193 8.88 -1.22 1.26
N GLN A 194 8.29 -1.00 2.45
CA GLN A 194 8.40 0.26 3.17
C GLN A 194 9.85 0.54 3.58
N LEU A 195 10.57 -0.46 4.12
CA LEU A 195 11.98 -0.33 4.48
C LEU A 195 12.88 -0.01 3.28
N LYS A 196 12.62 -0.63 2.12
CA LYS A 196 13.31 -0.25 0.88
C LYS A 196 13.08 1.21 0.53
N ALA A 197 11.84 1.68 0.68
CA ALA A 197 11.47 3.04 0.38
C ALA A 197 12.23 4.02 1.30
N VAL A 198 12.34 3.71 2.60
CA VAL A 198 13.17 4.47 3.56
C VAL A 198 14.59 4.67 3.05
N CYS A 199 15.25 3.62 2.57
CA CYS A 199 16.61 3.72 2.04
C CYS A 199 16.67 4.61 0.79
N VAL A 200 15.70 4.51 -0.11
CA VAL A 200 15.65 5.32 -1.34
C VAL A 200 15.51 6.80 -0.99
N GLU A 201 14.61 7.15 -0.09
CA GLU A 201 14.42 8.54 0.35
C GLU A 201 15.64 9.10 1.10
N ALA A 202 16.27 8.30 1.96
CA ALA A 202 17.52 8.69 2.61
C ALA A 202 18.60 9.08 1.58
N GLY A 203 18.71 8.30 0.49
CA GLY A 203 19.59 8.64 -0.63
C GLY A 203 19.20 9.95 -1.34
N MET A 204 17.90 10.21 -1.52
CA MET A 204 17.41 11.44 -2.13
C MET A 204 17.66 12.67 -1.25
N LEU A 205 17.52 12.55 0.07
CA LEU A 205 17.82 13.61 1.03
C LEU A 205 19.31 13.95 1.02
N ALA A 206 20.18 12.94 1.00
CA ALA A 206 21.62 13.13 0.85
C ALA A 206 21.97 13.90 -0.44
N LEU A 207 21.31 13.58 -1.55
CA LEU A 207 21.50 14.32 -2.81
C LEU A 207 21.00 15.78 -2.73
N ARG A 208 19.89 16.05 -2.04
CA ARG A 208 19.38 17.43 -1.87
C ARG A 208 20.32 18.33 -1.08
N ARG A 209 21.10 17.76 -0.16
CA ARG A 209 22.14 18.48 0.60
C ARG A 209 23.50 18.51 -0.11
N ASP A 210 23.54 18.15 -1.40
CA ASP A 210 24.76 18.02 -2.21
C ASP A 210 25.84 17.11 -1.55
N ALA A 211 25.41 16.12 -0.76
CA ALA A 211 26.30 15.17 -0.10
C ALA A 211 26.53 13.92 -0.96
N THR A 212 27.72 13.35 -0.86
CA THR A 212 28.11 12.11 -1.53
C THR A 212 27.90 10.87 -0.68
N GLU A 213 27.45 11.03 0.56
CA GLU A 213 27.24 9.98 1.55
C GLU A 213 25.92 10.18 2.29
N VAL A 214 25.27 9.08 2.67
CA VAL A 214 24.00 9.06 3.43
C VAL A 214 24.31 8.91 4.92
N ASN A 215 23.80 9.83 5.73
CA ASN A 215 23.99 9.90 7.16
C ASN A 215 22.79 9.29 7.90
N HIS A 216 22.95 9.08 9.21
CA HIS A 216 21.90 8.45 10.04
C HIS A 216 20.62 9.30 10.07
N GLU A 217 20.77 10.62 10.07
CA GLU A 217 19.65 11.58 10.02
C GLU A 217 18.82 11.44 8.74
N ASP A 218 19.46 11.20 7.58
CA ASP A 218 18.73 11.02 6.31
C ASP A 218 17.83 9.76 6.35
N PHE A 219 18.26 8.70 7.05
CA PHE A 219 17.43 7.50 7.23
C PHE A 219 16.28 7.74 8.20
N ASN A 220 16.51 8.48 9.29
CA ASN A 220 15.44 8.86 10.21
C ASN A 220 14.39 9.73 9.51
N GLU A 221 14.80 10.66 8.66
CA GLU A 221 13.90 11.46 7.84
C GLU A 221 13.23 10.64 6.73
N GLY A 222 13.96 9.74 6.07
CA GLY A 222 13.42 8.83 5.05
C GLY A 222 12.41 7.81 5.58
N SER A 223 12.51 7.45 6.87
CA SER A 223 11.52 6.61 7.56
C SER A 223 10.16 7.27 7.66
N LEU A 224 10.12 8.59 7.57
CA LEU A 224 8.90 9.40 7.53
C LEU A 224 8.38 9.45 6.09
N HIS A 225 8.02 8.29 5.52
CA HIS A 225 7.26 8.30 4.27
C HIS A 225 5.95 9.07 4.50
N GLN A 226 5.85 10.16 3.76
CA GLN A 226 4.90 11.25 3.98
C GLN A 226 3.46 10.77 3.75
N HIS A 227 3.27 9.94 2.73
CA HIS A 227 2.02 9.27 2.46
C HIS A 227 2.29 7.83 2.03
N THR A 228 1.52 6.89 2.56
CA THR A 228 1.54 5.46 2.22
C THR A 228 0.66 5.12 1.01
N SER A 229 -0.15 6.10 0.56
CA SER A 229 -1.12 6.00 -0.54
C SER A 229 -1.12 7.25 -1.44
N SER A 230 -1.93 7.27 -2.51
CA SER A 230 -2.01 8.36 -3.47
C SER A 230 -2.41 9.70 -2.83
N VAL A 231 -1.74 10.78 -3.24
CA VAL A 231 -2.08 12.15 -2.86
C VAL A 231 -3.44 12.53 -3.46
N THR A 232 -4.34 13.02 -2.63
CA THR A 232 -5.72 13.38 -2.99
C THR A 232 -5.90 14.89 -3.12
N ALA A 233 -5.19 15.67 -2.31
CA ALA A 233 -5.25 17.13 -2.35
C ALA A 233 -3.90 17.76 -1.99
N VAL A 234 -3.65 18.95 -2.53
CA VAL A 234 -2.41 19.72 -2.33
C VAL A 234 -2.77 21.18 -2.15
N THR A 235 -2.12 21.87 -1.22
CA THR A 235 -2.31 23.30 -0.98
C THR A 235 -1.00 23.98 -0.60
N PHE A 236 -0.77 25.16 -1.15
CA PHE A 236 0.35 26.01 -0.80
C PHE A 236 -0.10 27.10 0.16
N PHE A 237 0.79 27.46 1.08
CA PHE A 237 0.63 28.62 1.93
C PHE A 237 1.78 29.60 1.70
N THR A 238 1.40 30.85 1.41
CA THR A 238 2.31 31.98 1.21
C THR A 238 1.97 33.07 2.24
N PRO A 239 2.85 33.35 3.21
CA PRO A 239 2.69 34.49 4.11
C PRO A 239 2.61 35.80 3.30
N PRO A 240 1.80 36.81 3.70
CA PRO A 240 1.69 38.08 2.98
C PRO A 240 3.03 38.83 2.82
N SER A 241 4.01 38.54 3.68
CA SER A 241 5.34 39.14 3.65
C SER A 241 6.29 38.51 2.62
N LEU A 242 5.89 37.41 1.95
CA LEU A 242 6.72 36.68 1.01
C LEU A 242 6.07 36.61 -0.37
N SER A 243 6.91 36.63 -1.41
CA SER A 243 6.47 36.51 -2.82
C SER A 243 6.44 35.07 -3.32
N PHE A 244 6.90 34.11 -2.51
CA PHE A 244 6.96 32.69 -2.83
C PHE A 244 6.35 31.87 -1.69
N PRO A 245 5.76 30.69 -1.98
CA PRO A 245 5.17 29.85 -0.95
C PRO A 245 6.22 29.48 0.08
N ARG A 246 5.78 29.41 1.34
CA ARG A 246 6.60 28.98 2.49
C ARG A 246 6.34 27.53 2.83
N ASN A 247 5.08 27.09 2.70
CA ASN A 247 4.72 25.72 3.03
C ASN A 247 3.89 25.09 1.92
N LEU A 248 4.14 23.79 1.72
CA LEU A 248 3.29 22.91 0.94
C LEU A 248 2.63 21.95 1.93
N LEU A 249 1.35 21.71 1.75
CA LEU A 249 0.62 20.69 2.47
C LEU A 249 0.01 19.73 1.47
N SER A 250 0.16 18.44 1.71
CA SER A 250 -0.45 17.38 0.91
C SER A 250 -1.31 16.48 1.78
N ALA A 251 -2.42 16.00 1.22
CA ALA A 251 -3.31 15.06 1.87
C ALA A 251 -3.36 13.76 1.04
N SER A 252 -3.61 12.63 1.69
CA SER A 252 -3.58 11.33 1.02
C SER A 252 -4.79 10.44 1.29
N ALA A 253 -4.95 9.47 0.40
CA ALA A 253 -5.92 8.40 0.49
C ALA A 253 -5.73 7.48 1.72
N ASP A 254 -4.59 7.55 2.40
CA ASP A 254 -4.36 6.85 3.68
C ASP A 254 -4.89 7.60 4.91
N GLY A 255 -5.46 8.81 4.74
CA GLY A 255 -5.98 9.63 5.83
C GLY A 255 -4.95 10.55 6.50
N SER A 256 -3.72 10.57 6.01
CA SER A 256 -2.66 11.44 6.52
C SER A 256 -2.56 12.77 5.76
N VAL A 257 -2.02 13.77 6.44
CA VAL A 257 -1.63 15.08 5.90
C VAL A 257 -0.16 15.31 6.19
N CYS A 258 0.59 15.71 5.17
CA CYS A 258 1.97 16.11 5.29
C CYS A 258 2.15 17.61 5.13
N ILE A 259 3.12 18.13 5.88
CA ILE A 259 3.52 19.53 5.89
C ILE A 259 4.97 19.59 5.45
N PHE A 260 5.27 20.51 4.55
CA PHE A 260 6.59 20.72 3.97
C PHE A 260 6.98 22.19 4.07
N ASP A 261 8.26 22.47 4.22
CA ASP A 261 8.84 23.76 3.83
C ASP A 261 9.09 23.70 2.32
N THR A 262 8.72 24.72 1.56
CA THR A 262 8.90 24.74 0.10
C THR A 262 10.28 25.17 -0.34
N ASP A 263 11.11 25.69 0.55
CA ASP A 263 12.49 26.06 0.27
C ASP A 263 13.37 25.76 1.50
N PRO A 264 14.07 24.62 1.55
CA PRO A 264 14.57 23.83 0.41
C PRO A 264 13.74 22.56 0.04
N PHE A 265 12.40 22.61 0.12
CA PHE A 265 11.52 21.45 -0.13
C PHE A 265 11.75 20.29 0.86
N VAL A 266 11.58 20.58 2.15
CA VAL A 266 11.86 19.66 3.27
C VAL A 266 10.57 19.22 3.93
N HIS A 267 10.46 17.94 4.28
CA HIS A 267 9.36 17.44 5.09
C HIS A 267 9.45 18.01 6.50
N LEU A 268 8.34 18.55 7.01
CA LEU A 268 8.29 19.01 8.38
C LEU A 268 7.56 18.00 9.28
N LYS A 269 6.42 17.47 8.81
CA LYS A 269 5.59 16.60 9.65
C LYS A 269 4.54 15.82 8.87
N THR A 270 4.28 14.59 9.32
CA THR A 270 3.11 13.79 8.92
C THR A 270 2.13 13.72 10.09
N VAL A 271 0.84 13.92 9.82
CA VAL A 271 -0.22 13.82 10.82
C VAL A 271 -1.32 12.90 10.28
N LEU A 272 -1.66 11.84 11.00
CA LEU A 272 -2.84 11.03 10.68
C LEU A 272 -4.10 11.78 11.15
N VAL A 273 -4.95 12.19 10.22
CA VAL A 273 -6.06 13.12 10.49
C VAL A 273 -7.40 12.40 10.43
N HIS A 274 -7.56 11.55 9.42
CA HIS A 274 -8.76 10.78 9.13
C HIS A 274 -8.48 9.27 9.20
N LYS A 275 -9.52 8.48 9.46
CA LYS A 275 -9.41 7.00 9.46
C LYS A 275 -9.48 6.41 8.05
N LYS A 276 -9.91 7.21 7.08
CA LYS A 276 -10.04 6.88 5.65
C LYS A 276 -9.43 8.03 4.83
N ALA A 277 -9.42 7.88 3.51
CA ALA A 277 -8.93 8.88 2.58
C ALA A 277 -9.39 10.31 2.89
N VAL A 278 -8.43 11.24 2.90
CA VAL A 278 -8.72 12.67 2.92
C VAL A 278 -9.21 13.06 1.52
N ASN A 279 -10.34 13.75 1.43
CA ASN A 279 -10.90 14.20 0.16
C ASN A 279 -10.33 15.56 -0.27
N ASP A 280 -10.30 16.52 0.65
CA ASP A 280 -9.78 17.86 0.39
C ASP A 280 -9.20 18.51 1.66
N LEU A 281 -8.41 19.54 1.45
CA LEU A 281 -7.63 20.28 2.43
C LEU A 281 -7.69 21.79 2.12
N SER A 282 -7.80 22.62 3.15
CA SER A 282 -7.66 24.07 3.04
C SER A 282 -6.88 24.64 4.21
N VAL A 283 -5.96 25.57 3.93
CA VAL A 283 -5.17 26.28 4.93
C VAL A 283 -5.79 27.64 5.20
N HIS A 284 -5.94 27.97 6.48
CA HIS A 284 -6.41 29.27 6.92
C HIS A 284 -5.37 30.35 6.57
N GLN A 285 -5.82 31.56 6.23
CA GLN A 285 -4.95 32.68 5.83
C GLN A 285 -3.83 33.05 6.83
N SER A 286 -4.01 32.69 8.11
CA SER A 286 -2.97 32.88 9.14
C SER A 286 -1.79 31.89 9.04
N GLY A 287 -1.92 30.82 8.26
CA GLY A 287 -0.93 29.74 8.15
C GLY A 287 -0.83 28.83 9.36
N LYS A 288 -1.65 29.05 10.40
CA LYS A 288 -1.57 28.30 11.67
C LYS A 288 -2.55 27.14 11.76
N LEU A 289 -3.60 27.16 10.93
CA LEU A 289 -4.69 26.20 10.97
C LEU A 289 -4.95 25.67 9.56
N ALA A 290 -5.42 24.42 9.48
CA ALA A 290 -5.96 23.85 8.27
C ALA A 290 -7.23 23.04 8.57
N LEU A 291 -8.15 23.00 7.61
CA LEU A 291 -9.32 22.14 7.62
C LEU A 291 -9.13 21.00 6.63
N THR A 292 -9.63 19.82 7.00
CA THR A 292 -9.66 18.65 6.14
C THR A 292 -10.99 17.94 6.24
N VAL A 293 -11.43 17.37 5.13
CA VAL A 293 -12.62 16.51 5.06
C VAL A 293 -12.22 15.15 4.50
N GLY A 294 -12.84 14.08 5.00
CA GLY A 294 -12.48 12.71 4.62
C GLY A 294 -13.66 11.79 4.33
N ARG A 295 -13.38 10.67 3.68
CA ARG A 295 -14.33 9.57 3.41
C ARG A 295 -14.84 8.86 4.67
N ASP A 296 -14.35 9.25 5.83
CA ASP A 296 -14.86 8.85 7.14
C ASP A 296 -16.03 9.72 7.62
N GLU A 297 -16.62 10.54 6.73
CA GLU A 297 -17.76 11.45 7.02
C GLU A 297 -17.41 12.47 8.11
N CYS A 298 -16.14 12.85 8.21
CA CYS A 298 -15.67 13.74 9.26
C CYS A 298 -15.00 14.98 8.70
N LEU A 299 -15.11 16.06 9.47
CA LEU A 299 -14.36 17.31 9.35
C LEU A 299 -13.32 17.33 10.46
N ALA A 300 -12.08 17.69 10.14
CA ALA A 300 -11.03 17.87 11.12
C ALA A 300 -10.35 19.23 10.96
N MET A 301 -9.92 19.80 12.08
CA MET A 301 -9.06 20.97 12.10
C MET A 301 -7.68 20.59 12.63
N LEU A 302 -6.65 20.96 11.88
CA LEU A 302 -5.25 20.78 12.19
C LEU A 302 -4.67 22.08 12.73
N ASN A 303 -3.89 21.99 13.80
CA ASN A 303 -2.98 23.05 14.19
C ASN A 303 -1.62 22.80 13.55
N LEU A 304 -1.26 23.65 12.59
CA LEU A 304 -0.06 23.51 11.78
C LEU A 304 1.23 23.86 12.55
N VAL A 305 1.12 24.71 13.58
CA VAL A 305 2.27 25.06 14.44
C VAL A 305 2.66 23.90 15.35
N ARG A 306 1.68 23.20 15.93
CA ARG A 306 1.91 22.03 16.78
C ARG A 306 1.99 20.72 15.99
N GLY A 307 1.51 20.73 14.75
CA GLY A 307 1.36 19.55 13.89
C GLY A 307 0.50 18.48 14.55
N ARG A 308 -0.68 18.85 15.06
CA ARG A 308 -1.63 17.91 15.66
C ARG A 308 -3.06 18.32 15.39
N ARG A 309 -3.96 17.35 15.39
CA ARG A 309 -5.41 17.58 15.28
C ARG A 309 -5.93 18.32 16.51
N SER A 310 -6.64 19.41 16.29
CA SER A 310 -7.27 20.22 17.34
C SER A 310 -8.76 19.94 17.47
N PHE A 311 -9.42 19.65 16.35
CA PHE A 311 -10.85 19.38 16.31
C PHE A 311 -11.14 18.23 15.34
N TYR A 312 -12.17 17.45 15.64
CA TYR A 312 -12.64 16.33 14.82
C TYR A 312 -14.12 16.14 15.07
N CYS A 313 -14.94 16.30 14.03
CA CYS A 313 -16.40 16.26 14.11
C CYS A 313 -16.97 15.37 13.01
N ARG A 314 -18.01 14.61 13.35
CA ARG A 314 -18.73 13.78 12.39
C ARG A 314 -19.83 14.60 11.72
N LEU A 315 -19.84 14.61 10.39
CA LEU A 315 -20.80 15.32 9.57
C LEU A 315 -22.03 14.45 9.23
N GLY A 316 -21.86 13.12 9.24
CA GLY A 316 -22.91 12.16 8.84
C GLY A 316 -23.09 12.03 7.33
N LYS A 317 -22.40 12.85 6.54
CA LYS A 317 -22.25 12.73 5.09
C LYS A 317 -20.80 12.97 4.69
N GLU A 318 -20.39 12.37 3.57
CA GLU A 318 -19.07 12.61 2.99
C GLU A 318 -19.02 13.99 2.33
N ALA A 319 -18.12 14.84 2.83
CA ALA A 319 -17.80 16.10 2.18
C ALA A 319 -16.68 15.91 1.15
N SER A 320 -16.86 16.47 -0.04
CA SER A 320 -15.91 16.35 -1.14
C SER A 320 -14.91 17.51 -1.20
N LEU A 321 -15.29 18.69 -0.73
CA LEU A 321 -14.46 19.91 -0.79
C LEU A 321 -14.61 20.70 0.52
N VAL A 322 -13.53 21.39 0.91
CA VAL A 322 -13.54 22.35 2.02
C VAL A 322 -12.60 23.51 1.70
N LYS A 323 -13.05 24.75 1.90
CA LYS A 323 -12.21 25.94 1.70
C LYS A 323 -12.57 27.05 2.69
N PHE A 324 -11.56 27.69 3.26
CA PHE A 324 -11.73 28.96 3.95
C PHE A 324 -12.12 30.07 2.98
N ASP A 325 -12.87 31.05 3.48
CA ASP A 325 -13.03 32.32 2.80
C ASP A 325 -11.76 33.18 2.90
N LEU A 326 -11.75 34.31 2.18
CA LEU A 326 -10.60 35.22 2.17
C LEU A 326 -10.35 35.84 3.56
N GLY A 327 -11.40 36.02 4.37
CA GLY A 327 -11.31 36.58 5.72
C GLY A 327 -10.93 35.55 6.80
N GLY A 328 -10.98 34.26 6.51
CA GLY A 328 -10.75 33.17 7.46
C GLY A 328 -11.81 33.03 8.55
N GLU A 329 -12.82 33.91 8.58
CA GLU A 329 -13.93 33.87 9.54
C GLU A 329 -14.92 32.75 9.22
N ARG A 330 -15.01 32.37 7.94
CA ARG A 330 -15.92 31.34 7.46
C ARG A 330 -15.20 30.31 6.61
N PHE A 331 -15.84 29.18 6.45
CA PHE A 331 -15.45 28.20 5.45
C PHE A 331 -16.68 27.65 4.78
N PHE A 332 -16.53 27.20 3.54
CA PHE A 332 -17.58 26.47 2.84
C PHE A 332 -17.16 25.03 2.62
N MET A 333 -18.16 24.17 2.63
CA MET A 333 -18.02 22.74 2.52
C MET A 333 -19.04 22.22 1.52
N VAL A 334 -18.61 21.31 0.65
CA VAL A 334 -19.48 20.70 -0.35
C VAL A 334 -19.80 19.27 0.06
N THR A 335 -21.08 18.97 0.17
CA THR A 335 -21.61 17.62 0.38
C THR A 335 -22.59 17.29 -0.73
N GLU A 336 -22.24 16.35 -1.61
CA GLU A 336 -23.07 15.95 -2.76
C GLU A 336 -23.45 17.14 -3.67
N GLU A 337 -24.71 17.57 -3.60
CA GLU A 337 -25.32 18.66 -4.37
C GLU A 337 -25.55 19.91 -3.51
N LYS A 338 -24.99 19.96 -2.30
CA LYS A 338 -25.18 21.06 -1.34
C LYS A 338 -23.85 21.74 -1.01
N VAL A 339 -23.91 23.06 -0.91
CA VAL A 339 -22.80 23.91 -0.45
C VAL A 339 -23.22 24.56 0.85
N GLY A 340 -22.63 24.12 1.96
CA GLY A 340 -22.83 24.73 3.28
C GLY A 340 -21.76 25.78 3.55
N VAL A 341 -22.16 26.94 4.07
CA VAL A 341 -21.27 27.99 4.59
C VAL A 341 -21.34 27.95 6.11
N HIS A 342 -20.19 27.83 6.76
CA HIS A 342 -20.04 27.62 8.19
C HIS A 342 -19.14 28.69 8.82
N GLU A 343 -19.41 29.04 10.07
CA GLU A 343 -18.50 29.85 10.90
C GLU A 343 -17.26 29.02 11.27
N ALA A 344 -16.06 29.61 11.18
CA ALA A 344 -14.81 28.91 11.45
C ALA A 344 -14.58 28.58 12.93
N GLU A 345 -15.19 29.32 13.85
CA GLU A 345 -14.99 29.17 15.30
C GLU A 345 -15.64 27.88 15.84
N ASP A 346 -16.89 27.61 15.46
CA ASP A 346 -17.69 26.51 16.01
C ASP A 346 -18.27 25.56 14.94
N ALA A 347 -17.91 25.77 13.66
CA ALA A 347 -18.44 25.04 12.50
C ALA A 347 -19.97 25.14 12.32
N LYS A 348 -20.61 26.15 12.93
CA LYS A 348 -22.06 26.36 12.83
C LYS A 348 -22.45 26.75 11.41
N LEU A 349 -23.47 26.09 10.88
CA LEU A 349 -24.03 26.40 9.56
C LEU A 349 -24.69 27.78 9.57
N VAL A 350 -24.21 28.66 8.69
CA VAL A 350 -24.74 30.01 8.45
C VAL A 350 -25.80 29.96 7.36
N THR A 351 -25.48 29.32 6.24
CA THR A 351 -26.37 29.26 5.06
C THR A 351 -26.02 28.02 4.23
N GLU A 352 -27.01 27.45 3.55
CA GLU A 352 -26.85 26.31 2.64
C GLU A 352 -27.42 26.66 1.26
N PHE A 353 -26.72 26.23 0.22
CA PHE A 353 -27.15 26.38 -1.17
C PHE A 353 -27.31 25.00 -1.80
N GLU A 354 -28.42 24.78 -2.49
CA GLU A 354 -28.69 23.55 -3.23
C GLU A 354 -28.36 23.77 -4.71
N CYS A 355 -27.56 22.86 -5.27
CA CYS A 355 -27.08 22.91 -6.65
C CYS A 355 -27.76 21.81 -7.46
N GLN A 356 -28.12 22.08 -8.71
CA GLN A 356 -28.76 21.08 -9.58
C GLN A 356 -27.80 19.99 -10.07
N LYS A 357 -26.50 20.19 -9.88
CA LYS A 357 -25.42 19.30 -10.28
C LYS A 357 -24.37 19.27 -9.19
N ARG A 358 -23.62 18.17 -9.14
CA ARG A 358 -22.49 18.00 -8.23
C ARG A 358 -21.46 19.10 -8.44
N VAL A 359 -21.04 19.76 -7.37
CA VAL A 359 -19.98 20.77 -7.42
C VAL A 359 -18.62 20.08 -7.45
N LEU A 360 -17.82 20.35 -8.47
CA LEU A 360 -16.49 19.78 -8.69
C LEU A 360 -15.37 20.69 -8.16
N SER A 361 -15.60 22.01 -8.14
CA SER A 361 -14.66 22.98 -7.60
C SER A 361 -15.41 24.19 -7.08
N ALA A 362 -14.85 24.83 -6.06
CA ALA A 362 -15.40 26.04 -5.48
C ALA A 362 -14.26 26.98 -5.03
N ALA A 363 -14.39 28.26 -5.35
CA ALA A 363 -13.40 29.29 -5.01
C ALA A 363 -14.06 30.48 -4.31
N PRO A 364 -13.48 30.99 -3.20
CA PRO A 364 -13.99 32.19 -2.55
C PRO A 364 -13.69 33.45 -3.36
N GLY A 365 -14.64 34.37 -3.41
CA GLY A 365 -14.47 35.77 -3.78
C GLY A 365 -14.72 36.68 -2.56
N GLU A 366 -14.57 38.00 -2.73
CA GLU A 366 -14.72 38.96 -1.62
C GLU A 366 -16.15 39.03 -1.05
N VAL A 367 -17.16 38.82 -1.91
CA VAL A 367 -18.58 38.90 -1.52
C VAL A 367 -19.40 37.73 -2.10
N SER A 368 -18.75 36.79 -2.78
CA SER A 368 -19.38 35.69 -3.51
C SER A 368 -18.46 34.48 -3.54
N PHE A 369 -18.92 33.36 -4.08
CA PHE A 369 -18.08 32.20 -4.36
C PHE A 369 -18.39 31.71 -5.78
N LEU A 370 -17.35 31.25 -6.48
CA LEU A 370 -17.47 30.69 -7.82
C LEU A 370 -17.57 29.18 -7.71
N LEU A 371 -18.66 28.61 -8.18
CA LEU A 371 -18.88 27.16 -8.24
C LEU A 371 -18.67 26.68 -9.67
N LEU A 372 -17.94 25.57 -9.80
CA LEU A 372 -17.83 24.83 -11.06
C LEU A 372 -18.51 23.48 -10.85
N SER A 373 -19.57 23.23 -11.60
CA SER A 373 -20.47 22.08 -11.47
C SER A 373 -20.53 21.23 -12.74
#